data_AF-A0A0W0VWY7-F1
#
_entry.id   AF-A0A0W0VWY7-F1
#
_cell.length_a   1.000
_cell.length_b   1.000
_cell.length_c   1.000
_cell.angle_alpha   90.00
_cell.angle_beta   90.00
_cell.angle_gamma   90.00
#
_symmetry.space_group_name_H-M   'P 1'
#
loop_
_entity.id
_entity.type
_entity.pdbx_description
1 polymer ?
#
loop_
_entity_poly.entity_id
_entity_poly.type
_entity_poly.pdbx_seq_one_letter_code
_entity_poly.pdbx_strand_id
1 'polypeptide(L)'
;MTVILSLGDVVTQNQLATVSQFASFIDPVNPQAKMPVLDKILQSKAMGDLLKQFKTGQISEEAFLIDILKRIEENTGVALSKEQFYAAWNAMNPSSSSFISRLNEVAMHRDVIFVSETNPIDMAHLKQELQKENIPFTTDEENNLTSLAGIPLYLSYVHKQPKESLILTVIEKLKKNSLNPEQLYFHPWDIKYMLSDRSIPHEQLEKLNQESKETVSEALETKGIATLVWHISQGEKFAEAIKSENIYHVPVAKL
;
A
#
# COMPACT_ATOMS: atom_id res chain seq x y z
N MET A 1 -18.21 10.74 -8.46
CA MET A 1 -18.23 9.53 -7.59
C MET A 1 -16.81 9.38 -7.13
N THR A 2 -16.55 9.49 -5.83
CA THR A 2 -15.19 9.51 -5.34
C THR A 2 -14.65 8.10 -5.16
N VAL A 3 -13.50 7.81 -5.75
CA VAL A 3 -12.82 6.52 -5.67
C VAL A 3 -11.65 6.63 -4.71
N ILE A 4 -11.63 5.80 -3.67
CA ILE A 4 -10.45 5.66 -2.81
C ILE A 4 -9.66 4.45 -3.34
N LEU A 5 -8.44 4.69 -3.81
CA LEU A 5 -7.60 3.70 -4.46
C LEU A 5 -6.29 3.52 -3.69
N SER A 6 -5.85 2.26 -3.54
CA SER A 6 -4.52 1.96 -3.06
C SER A 6 -3.47 2.43 -4.08
N LEU A 7 -2.47 3.21 -3.64
CA LEU A 7 -1.36 3.60 -4.54
C LEU A 7 -0.64 2.36 -5.12
N GLY A 8 -0.59 1.25 -4.37
CA GLY A 8 0.00 -0.01 -4.83
C GLY A 8 -0.68 -0.65 -6.05
N ASP A 9 -1.94 -0.26 -6.34
CA ASP A 9 -2.68 -0.72 -7.53
C ASP A 9 -2.26 0.04 -8.80
N VAL A 10 -1.51 1.13 -8.64
CA VAL A 10 -0.91 1.92 -9.72
C VAL A 10 0.59 1.70 -9.77
N VAL A 11 1.24 1.71 -8.60
CA VAL A 11 2.70 1.61 -8.44
C VAL A 11 3.02 0.30 -7.73
N THR A 12 3.18 -0.77 -8.51
CA THR A 12 3.40 -2.12 -7.99
C THR A 12 4.88 -2.42 -7.81
N GLN A 13 5.25 -2.89 -6.62
CA GLN A 13 6.63 -3.25 -6.28
C GLN A 13 7.00 -4.64 -6.81
N ASN A 14 8.27 -4.83 -7.17
CA ASN A 14 8.87 -6.09 -7.57
C ASN A 14 9.82 -6.63 -6.49
N GLN A 15 9.30 -7.36 -5.51
CA GLN A 15 10.10 -7.89 -4.40
C GLN A 15 11.26 -8.79 -4.86
N LEU A 16 11.08 -9.52 -5.96
CA LEU A 16 12.12 -10.39 -6.50
C LEU A 16 13.34 -9.59 -6.98
N ALA A 17 13.14 -8.39 -7.51
CA ALA A 17 14.23 -7.52 -7.92
C ALA A 17 15.10 -7.09 -6.71
N THR A 18 14.47 -6.76 -5.57
CA THR A 18 15.20 -6.47 -4.33
C THR A 18 15.98 -7.68 -3.81
N VAL A 19 15.36 -8.88 -3.78
CA VAL A 19 16.06 -10.11 -3.36
C VAL A 19 17.27 -10.38 -4.26
N SER A 20 17.09 -10.28 -5.57
CA SER A 20 18.16 -10.48 -6.55
C SER A 20 19.29 -9.46 -6.39
N GLN A 21 18.95 -8.19 -6.14
CA GLN A 21 19.95 -7.14 -5.97
C GLN A 21 20.74 -7.32 -4.68
N PHE A 22 20.08 -7.63 -3.56
CA PHE A 22 20.78 -7.99 -2.31
C PHE A 22 21.71 -9.19 -2.52
N ALA A 23 21.22 -10.24 -3.17
CA ALA A 23 22.00 -11.43 -3.46
C ALA A 23 23.27 -11.12 -4.26
N SER A 24 23.18 -10.21 -5.24
CA SER A 24 24.32 -9.78 -6.06
C SER A 24 25.40 -9.05 -5.26
N PHE A 25 25.03 -8.35 -4.18
CA PHE A 25 26.00 -7.69 -3.29
C PHE A 25 26.63 -8.66 -2.29
N ILE A 26 25.89 -9.70 -1.86
CA ILE A 26 26.33 -10.66 -0.85
C ILE A 26 27.25 -11.72 -1.47
N ASP A 27 26.89 -12.24 -2.65
CA ASP A 27 27.68 -13.25 -3.35
C ASP A 27 27.66 -12.96 -4.85
N PRO A 28 28.57 -12.08 -5.34
CA PRO A 28 28.61 -11.70 -6.75
C PRO A 28 28.89 -12.86 -7.70
N VAL A 29 29.46 -13.97 -7.19
CA VAL A 29 29.82 -15.15 -7.99
C VAL A 29 28.65 -16.10 -8.12
N ASN A 30 27.85 -16.26 -7.06
CA ASN A 30 26.65 -17.10 -7.08
C ASN A 30 25.47 -16.46 -6.32
N PRO A 31 24.86 -15.39 -6.87
CA PRO A 31 23.75 -14.70 -6.22
C PRO A 31 22.58 -15.65 -5.90
N GLN A 32 22.29 -16.58 -6.82
CA GLN A 32 21.16 -17.51 -6.71
C GLN A 32 21.23 -18.36 -5.43
N ALA A 33 22.43 -18.68 -4.94
CA ALA A 33 22.59 -19.42 -3.68
C ALA A 33 22.17 -18.61 -2.44
N LYS A 34 22.15 -17.28 -2.51
CA LYS A 34 21.78 -16.39 -1.39
C LYS A 34 20.30 -15.98 -1.41
N MET A 35 19.64 -16.07 -2.56
CA MET A 35 18.24 -15.67 -2.71
C MET A 35 17.30 -16.36 -1.71
N PRO A 36 17.37 -17.68 -1.43
CA PRO A 36 16.46 -18.32 -0.47
C PRO A 36 16.65 -17.83 0.97
N VAL A 37 17.88 -17.49 1.35
CA VAL A 37 18.18 -16.94 2.68
C VAL A 37 17.56 -15.55 2.81
N LEU A 38 17.75 -14.71 1.80
CA LEU A 38 17.20 -13.35 1.75
C LEU A 38 15.67 -13.34 1.72
N ASP A 39 15.06 -14.20 0.91
CA ASP A 39 13.62 -14.35 0.84
C ASP A 39 13.03 -14.73 2.21
N LYS A 40 13.67 -15.68 2.91
CA LYS A 40 13.27 -16.07 4.28
C LYS A 40 13.39 -14.91 5.28
N ILE A 41 14.42 -14.07 5.18
CA ILE A 41 14.56 -12.88 6.04
C ILE A 41 13.41 -11.91 5.78
N LEU A 42 13.17 -11.58 4.50
CA LEU A 42 12.17 -10.58 4.10
C LEU A 42 10.73 -11.03 4.38
N GLN A 43 10.45 -12.33 4.31
CA GLN A 43 9.15 -12.91 4.62
C GLN A 43 8.97 -13.28 6.11
N SER A 44 10.01 -13.10 6.94
CA SER A 44 9.91 -13.46 8.36
C SER A 44 8.90 -12.58 9.11
N LYS A 45 8.23 -13.14 10.11
CA LYS A 45 7.32 -12.38 10.99
C LYS A 45 8.01 -11.14 11.59
N ALA A 46 9.27 -11.28 12.00
CA ALA A 46 10.04 -10.19 12.58
C ALA A 46 10.28 -9.06 11.58
N MET A 47 10.52 -9.38 10.30
CA MET A 47 10.61 -8.37 9.24
C MET A 47 9.25 -7.71 8.99
N GLY A 48 8.17 -8.48 8.99
CA GLY A 48 6.81 -7.94 8.87
C GLY A 48 6.48 -6.94 9.98
N ASP A 49 6.82 -7.26 11.22
CA ASP A 49 6.61 -6.37 12.37
C ASP A 49 7.50 -5.10 12.26
N LEU A 50 8.75 -5.24 11.83
CA LEU A 50 9.68 -4.12 11.60
C LEU A 50 9.16 -3.19 10.48
N LEU A 51 8.75 -3.76 9.34
CA LEU A 51 8.16 -3.00 8.23
C LEU A 51 6.89 -2.27 8.64
N LYS A 52 6.02 -2.91 9.43
CA LYS A 52 4.80 -2.29 9.92
C LYS A 52 5.10 -1.07 10.79
N GLN A 53 6.04 -1.20 11.73
CA GLN A 53 6.48 -0.09 12.57
C GLN A 53 7.05 1.06 11.72
N PHE A 54 7.84 0.73 10.68
CA PHE A 54 8.39 1.73 9.80
C PHE A 54 7.33 2.43 8.93
N LYS A 55 6.44 1.67 8.29
CA LYS A 55 5.34 2.17 7.45
C LYS A 55 4.33 3.01 8.23
N THR A 56 4.22 2.82 9.54
CA THR A 56 3.33 3.61 10.41
C THR A 56 4.07 4.73 11.16
N GLY A 57 5.36 4.95 10.86
CA GLY A 57 6.15 6.03 11.47
C GLY A 57 6.46 5.82 12.97
N GLN A 58 6.36 4.59 13.46
CA GLN A 58 6.70 4.25 14.86
C GLN A 58 8.22 4.19 15.09
N ILE A 59 8.99 3.81 14.07
CA ILE A 59 10.45 3.85 14.07
C ILE A 59 10.96 4.76 12.96
N SER A 60 12.14 5.34 13.16
CA SER A 60 12.82 6.15 12.15
C SER A 60 13.44 5.29 11.06
N GLU A 61 13.75 5.92 9.93
CA GLU A 61 14.50 5.29 8.84
C GLU A 61 15.86 4.76 9.32
N GLU A 62 16.59 5.52 10.15
CA GLU A 62 17.89 5.07 10.67
C GLU A 62 17.75 3.81 11.53
N ALA A 63 16.75 3.75 12.40
CA ALA A 63 16.49 2.56 13.22
C ALA A 63 16.11 1.35 12.35
N PHE A 64 15.27 1.57 11.33
CA PHE A 64 14.91 0.55 10.35
C PHE A 64 16.14 0.00 9.61
N LEU A 65 17.01 0.90 9.11
CA LEU A 65 18.24 0.56 8.39
C LEU A 65 19.20 -0.26 9.24
N ILE A 66 19.45 0.17 10.49
CA ILE A 66 20.33 -0.56 11.41
C ILE A 66 19.83 -1.98 11.62
N ASP A 67 18.54 -2.15 11.89
CA ASP A 67 17.95 -3.46 12.17
C ASP A 67 17.95 -4.38 10.95
N ILE A 68 17.57 -3.89 9.77
CA ILE A 68 17.56 -4.73 8.56
C ILE A 68 18.98 -5.11 8.12
N LEU A 69 19.94 -4.17 8.18
CA LEU A 69 21.35 -4.45 7.84
C LEU A 69 21.94 -5.49 8.78
N LYS A 70 21.70 -5.34 10.09
CA LYS A 70 22.14 -6.32 11.09
C LYS A 70 21.56 -7.71 10.82
N ARG A 71 20.27 -7.81 10.49
CA ARG A 71 19.64 -9.09 10.15
C ARG A 71 20.24 -9.72 8.90
N ILE A 72 20.53 -8.93 7.87
CA ILE A 72 21.19 -9.41 6.66
C ILE A 72 22.58 -9.94 7.01
N GLU A 73 23.38 -9.18 7.77
CA GLU A 73 24.73 -9.59 8.19
C GLU A 73 24.70 -10.88 9.01
N GLU A 74 23.83 -10.98 10.03
CA GLU A 74 23.72 -12.16 10.89
C GLU A 74 23.36 -13.45 10.14
N ASN A 75 22.61 -13.34 9.03
CA ASN A 75 22.15 -14.51 8.27
C ASN A 75 23.01 -14.82 7.05
N THR A 76 23.80 -13.86 6.56
CA THR A 76 24.58 -14.02 5.32
C THR A 76 26.08 -13.99 5.56
N GLY A 77 26.52 -13.48 6.71
CA GLY A 77 27.92 -13.22 7.04
C GLY A 77 28.51 -11.99 6.34
N VAL A 78 27.68 -11.19 5.64
CA VAL A 78 28.13 -10.04 4.86
C VAL A 78 27.49 -8.76 5.38
N ALA A 79 28.31 -7.85 5.88
CA ALA A 79 27.89 -6.50 6.22
C ALA A 79 27.74 -5.67 4.94
N LEU A 80 26.53 -5.16 4.68
CA LEU A 80 26.25 -4.26 3.56
C LEU A 80 26.34 -2.81 4.01
N SER A 81 26.78 -1.93 3.10
CA SER A 81 26.73 -0.49 3.31
C SER A 81 25.30 0.05 3.17
N LYS A 82 25.05 1.28 3.65
CA LYS A 82 23.77 1.96 3.45
C LYS A 82 23.47 2.16 1.96
N GLU A 83 24.48 2.48 1.16
CA GLU A 83 24.35 2.67 -0.28
C GLU A 83 23.96 1.37 -0.99
N GLN A 84 24.56 0.24 -0.61
CA GLN A 84 24.18 -1.07 -1.12
C GLN A 84 22.75 -1.44 -0.71
N PHE A 85 22.37 -1.12 0.53
CA PHE A 85 20.99 -1.27 0.97
C PHE A 85 20.02 -0.47 0.10
N TYR A 86 20.22 0.84 -0.06
CA TYR A 86 19.31 1.66 -0.87
C TYR A 86 19.29 1.23 -2.32
N ALA A 87 20.41 0.82 -2.90
CA ALA A 87 20.46 0.29 -4.25
C ALA A 87 19.61 -1.00 -4.38
N ALA A 88 19.70 -1.92 -3.42
CA ALA A 88 18.90 -3.13 -3.41
C ALA A 88 17.43 -2.89 -3.07
N TRP A 89 17.15 -2.03 -2.11
CA TRP A 89 15.80 -1.66 -1.71
C TRP A 89 15.07 -0.92 -2.82
N ASN A 90 15.72 0.00 -3.51
CA ASN A 90 15.11 0.71 -4.64
C ASN A 90 14.90 -0.18 -5.86
N ALA A 91 15.55 -1.35 -5.96
CA ALA A 91 15.36 -2.27 -7.08
C ALA A 91 13.93 -2.84 -7.15
N MET A 92 13.17 -2.93 -6.04
CA MET A 92 11.75 -3.30 -6.11
C MET A 92 10.86 -2.16 -6.55
N ASN A 93 11.31 -0.91 -6.47
CA ASN A 93 10.47 0.21 -6.81
C ASN A 93 10.43 0.37 -8.34
N PRO A 94 9.23 0.44 -8.92
CA PRO A 94 9.07 0.51 -10.37
C PRO A 94 9.58 1.85 -10.92
N SER A 95 10.17 1.83 -12.11
CA SER A 95 10.46 3.07 -12.84
C SER A 95 9.17 3.74 -13.28
N SER A 96 9.20 5.06 -13.40
CA SER A 96 8.10 5.89 -13.92
C SER A 96 7.44 5.32 -15.18
N SER A 97 8.26 4.88 -16.14
CA SER A 97 7.81 4.31 -17.41
C SER A 97 6.89 3.08 -17.26
N SER A 98 7.00 2.35 -16.16
CA SER A 98 6.19 1.15 -15.93
C SER A 98 4.80 1.43 -15.33
N PHE A 99 4.60 2.59 -14.70
CA PHE A 99 3.31 2.94 -14.08
C PHE A 99 2.65 4.20 -14.68
N ILE A 100 3.37 5.01 -15.47
CA ILE A 100 2.87 6.31 -15.96
C ILE A 100 1.58 6.19 -16.79
N SER A 101 1.46 5.14 -17.61
CA SER A 101 0.24 4.89 -18.38
C SER A 101 -0.96 4.67 -17.47
N ARG A 102 -0.79 3.86 -16.42
CA ARG A 102 -1.84 3.58 -15.45
C ARG A 102 -2.17 4.80 -14.60
N LEU A 103 -1.16 5.56 -14.20
CA LEU A 103 -1.36 6.81 -13.48
C LEU A 103 -2.17 7.82 -14.30
N ASN A 104 -1.85 7.96 -15.59
CA ASN A 104 -2.59 8.86 -16.49
C ASN A 104 -4.04 8.42 -16.69
N GLU A 105 -4.27 7.11 -16.87
CA GLU A 105 -5.62 6.54 -16.94
C GLU A 105 -6.43 6.90 -15.68
N VAL A 106 -5.85 6.68 -14.50
CA VAL A 106 -6.50 7.04 -13.23
C VAL A 106 -6.74 8.54 -13.11
N ALA A 107 -5.78 9.37 -13.53
CA ALA A 107 -5.88 10.84 -13.49
C ALA A 107 -6.95 11.42 -14.42
N MET A 108 -7.36 10.68 -15.46
CA MET A 108 -8.49 11.09 -16.31
C MET A 108 -9.83 10.99 -15.59
N HIS A 109 -9.91 10.23 -14.50
CA HIS A 109 -11.12 10.13 -13.69
C HIS A 109 -11.19 11.27 -12.68
N ARG A 110 -12.26 12.06 -12.79
CA ARG A 110 -12.58 13.07 -11.78
C ARG A 110 -12.98 12.35 -10.50
N ASP A 111 -12.41 12.78 -9.37
CA ASP A 111 -12.69 12.30 -8.01
C ASP A 111 -11.94 11.03 -7.55
N VAL A 112 -10.66 10.86 -7.90
CA VAL A 112 -9.83 9.80 -7.27
C VAL A 112 -9.08 10.36 -6.05
N ILE A 113 -8.87 9.53 -5.04
CA ILE A 113 -7.98 9.78 -3.90
C ILE A 113 -7.10 8.55 -3.68
N PHE A 114 -5.78 8.76 -3.57
CA PHE A 114 -4.87 7.70 -3.21
C PHE A 114 -4.72 7.56 -1.69
N VAL A 115 -4.65 6.32 -1.25
CA VAL A 115 -4.19 5.93 0.08
C VAL A 115 -3.02 4.97 -0.06
N SER A 116 -1.99 5.11 0.78
CA SER A 116 -0.82 4.23 0.70
C SER A 116 -0.31 3.84 2.08
N GLU A 117 -0.12 2.53 2.26
CA GLU A 117 0.61 1.95 3.38
C GLU A 117 2.03 1.56 2.94
N THR A 118 2.83 2.61 2.78
CA THR A 118 4.20 2.54 2.27
C THR A 118 5.14 3.24 3.24
N ASN A 119 6.44 3.12 3.01
CA ASN A 119 7.44 3.72 3.88
C ASN A 119 8.09 4.96 3.23
N PRO A 120 8.76 5.81 4.03
CA PRO A 120 9.44 7.00 3.53
C PRO A 120 10.47 6.75 2.42
N ILE A 121 11.20 5.63 2.45
CA ILE A 121 12.22 5.30 1.43
C ILE A 121 11.56 5.11 0.06
N ASP A 122 10.48 4.33 0.02
CA ASP A 122 9.76 4.06 -1.22
C ASP A 122 9.10 5.34 -1.78
N MET A 123 8.63 6.24 -0.91
CA MET A 123 8.10 7.55 -1.34
C MET A 123 9.19 8.51 -1.80
N ALA A 124 10.38 8.45 -1.21
CA ALA A 124 11.53 9.23 -1.69
C ALA A 124 11.94 8.77 -3.10
N HIS A 125 11.96 7.46 -3.34
CA HIS A 125 12.21 6.91 -4.68
C HIS A 125 11.11 7.32 -5.68
N LEU A 126 9.83 7.18 -5.29
CA LEU A 126 8.73 7.62 -6.15
C LEU A 126 8.88 9.09 -6.54
N LYS A 127 9.19 9.99 -5.59
CA LYS A 127 9.45 11.40 -5.89
C LYS A 127 10.52 11.60 -6.97
N GLN A 128 11.62 10.86 -6.90
CA GLN A 128 12.70 10.94 -7.91
C GLN A 128 12.20 10.53 -9.30
N GLU A 129 11.46 9.43 -9.40
CA GLU A 129 10.89 8.96 -10.66
C GLU A 129 9.86 9.94 -11.24
N LEU A 130 9.07 10.62 -10.39
CA LEU A 130 8.15 11.67 -10.82
C LEU A 130 8.88 12.90 -11.37
N GLN A 131 9.95 13.32 -10.68
CA GLN A 131 10.79 14.44 -11.12
C GLN A 131 11.43 14.15 -12.48
N LYS A 132 11.94 12.94 -12.67
CA LYS A 132 12.58 12.49 -13.92
C LYS A 132 11.66 12.60 -15.14
N GLU A 133 10.38 12.24 -14.99
CA GLU A 133 9.40 12.33 -16.09
C GLU A 133 8.60 13.63 -16.10
N ASN A 134 8.94 14.61 -15.26
CA ASN A 134 8.19 15.86 -15.08
C ASN A 134 6.69 15.64 -14.78
N ILE A 135 6.36 14.59 -14.01
CA ILE A 135 4.99 14.33 -13.56
C ILE A 135 4.67 15.31 -12.42
N PRO A 136 3.57 16.07 -12.47
CA PRO A 136 3.21 16.99 -11.39
C PRO A 136 2.96 16.27 -10.07
N PHE A 137 3.50 16.80 -8.97
CA PHE A 137 3.20 16.35 -7.60
C PHE A 137 3.29 17.53 -6.64
N THR A 138 2.71 17.39 -5.45
CA THR A 138 2.84 18.38 -4.38
C THR A 138 3.39 17.72 -3.11
N THR A 139 4.00 18.54 -2.27
CA THR A 139 4.47 18.12 -0.94
C THR A 139 3.94 19.03 0.16
N ASP A 140 3.95 18.55 1.40
CA ASP A 140 3.79 19.39 2.58
C ASP A 140 5.10 20.09 2.98
N GLU A 141 5.09 20.80 4.11
CA GLU A 141 6.24 21.52 4.68
C GLU A 141 7.38 20.58 5.11
N GLU A 142 7.07 19.33 5.41
CA GLU A 142 8.02 18.27 5.78
C GLU A 142 8.52 17.48 4.55
N ASN A 143 8.19 17.94 3.33
CA ASN A 143 8.56 17.32 2.06
C ASN A 143 7.93 15.92 1.86
N ASN A 144 6.82 15.60 2.52
CA ASN A 144 6.04 14.39 2.24
C ASN A 144 5.13 14.60 1.04
N LEU A 145 4.95 13.58 0.20
CA LEU A 145 4.02 13.65 -0.92
C LEU A 145 2.57 13.81 -0.43
N THR A 146 1.88 14.81 -0.97
CA THR A 146 0.46 15.10 -0.67
C THR A 146 -0.44 14.97 -1.89
N SER A 147 0.13 14.98 -3.10
CA SER A 147 -0.60 14.63 -4.33
C SER A 147 0.34 14.09 -5.41
N LEU A 148 -0.23 13.32 -6.33
CA LEU A 148 0.43 12.74 -7.49
C LEU A 148 -0.46 12.97 -8.73
N ALA A 149 0.07 13.60 -9.79
CA ALA A 149 -0.68 13.94 -10.99
C ALA A 149 -1.99 14.72 -10.71
N GLY A 150 -1.98 15.57 -9.68
CA GLY A 150 -3.16 16.30 -9.21
C GLY A 150 -4.16 15.48 -8.38
N ILE A 151 -3.89 14.19 -8.15
CA ILE A 151 -4.71 13.30 -7.32
C ILE A 151 -4.22 13.41 -5.86
N PRO A 152 -5.10 13.73 -4.89
CA PRO A 152 -4.73 13.74 -3.48
C PRO A 152 -4.18 12.40 -2.99
N LEU A 153 -3.14 12.42 -2.16
CA LEU A 153 -2.49 11.23 -1.62
C LEU A 153 -2.40 11.32 -0.09
N TYR A 154 -2.81 10.23 0.56
CA TYR A 154 -2.72 10.05 2.01
C TYR A 154 -1.76 8.92 2.34
N LEU A 155 -0.83 9.18 3.26
CA LEU A 155 0.27 8.27 3.60
C LEU A 155 0.20 7.82 5.06
N SER A 156 0.36 6.52 5.30
CA SER A 156 0.31 5.90 6.64
C SER A 156 1.33 6.49 7.62
N TYR A 157 2.57 6.72 7.18
CA TYR A 157 3.65 7.20 8.05
C TYR A 157 3.52 8.68 8.40
N VAL A 158 2.89 9.49 7.53
CA VAL A 158 2.59 10.90 7.79
C VAL A 158 1.50 11.02 8.85
N HIS A 159 0.45 10.19 8.73
CA HIS A 159 -0.67 10.19 9.66
C HIS A 159 -0.48 9.28 10.88
N LYS A 160 0.61 8.51 10.92
CA LYS A 160 0.95 7.53 11.96
C LYS A 160 -0.18 6.53 12.23
N GLN A 161 -0.78 6.04 11.16
CA GLN A 161 -1.96 5.17 11.18
C GLN A 161 -1.80 4.01 10.21
N PRO A 162 -2.34 2.82 10.52
CA PRO A 162 -2.42 1.72 9.55
C PRO A 162 -3.41 2.08 8.43
N LYS A 163 -3.34 1.35 7.31
CA LYS A 163 -4.09 1.65 6.08
C LYS A 163 -5.60 1.78 6.31
N GLU A 164 -6.17 0.91 7.13
CA GLU A 164 -7.59 0.86 7.44
C GLU A 164 -8.06 2.13 8.14
N SER A 165 -7.33 2.55 9.16
CA SER A 165 -7.61 3.79 9.90
C SER A 165 -7.41 5.02 9.02
N LEU A 166 -6.44 4.97 8.10
CA LEU A 166 -6.21 6.04 7.14
C LEU A 166 -7.38 6.19 6.17
N ILE A 167 -7.91 5.07 5.64
CA ILE A 167 -9.09 5.08 4.78
C ILE A 167 -10.29 5.69 5.51
N LEU A 168 -10.54 5.28 6.76
CA LEU A 168 -11.62 5.86 7.57
C LEU A 168 -11.45 7.37 7.77
N THR A 169 -10.23 7.82 8.04
CA THR A 169 -9.90 9.25 8.16
C THR A 169 -10.22 10.02 6.88
N VAL A 170 -9.90 9.44 5.71
CA VAL A 170 -10.26 10.04 4.41
C VAL A 170 -11.77 10.14 4.25
N ILE A 171 -12.52 9.07 4.56
CA ILE A 171 -13.99 9.07 4.49
C ILE A 171 -14.59 10.17 5.36
N GLU A 172 -14.12 10.32 6.60
CA GLU A 172 -14.60 11.36 7.52
C GLU A 172 -14.34 12.77 6.99
N LYS A 173 -13.17 13.00 6.38
CA LYS A 173 -12.86 14.27 5.71
C LYS A 173 -13.80 14.56 4.55
N LEU A 174 -14.12 13.55 3.74
CA LEU A 174 -15.06 13.70 2.63
C LEU A 174 -16.48 14.01 3.12
N LYS A 175 -16.95 13.34 4.17
CA LYS A 175 -18.25 13.62 4.80
C LYS A 175 -18.38 15.07 5.26
N LYS A 176 -17.34 15.63 5.89
CA LYS A 176 -17.31 17.04 6.32
C LYS A 176 -17.43 18.02 5.14
N ASN A 177 -16.99 17.60 3.95
CA ASN A 177 -17.07 18.39 2.72
C ASN A 177 -18.34 18.12 1.90
N SER A 178 -19.39 17.57 2.52
CA SER A 178 -20.71 17.30 1.91
C SER A 178 -20.71 16.25 0.77
N LEU A 179 -19.69 15.38 0.71
CA LEU A 179 -19.71 14.23 -0.19
C LEU A 179 -20.59 13.11 0.39
N ASN A 180 -21.53 12.60 -0.42
CA ASN A 180 -22.40 11.49 -0.03
C ASN A 180 -21.57 10.19 0.03
N PRO A 181 -21.49 9.49 1.18
CA PRO A 181 -20.78 8.23 1.32
C PRO A 181 -21.20 7.13 0.34
N GLU A 182 -22.43 7.18 -0.17
CA GLU A 182 -22.93 6.25 -1.20
C GLU A 182 -22.24 6.43 -2.57
N GLN A 183 -21.45 7.49 -2.72
CA GLN A 183 -20.65 7.77 -3.91
C GLN A 183 -19.19 7.32 -3.74
N LEU A 184 -18.89 6.49 -2.74
CA LEU A 184 -17.55 5.96 -2.49
C LEU A 184 -17.39 4.56 -3.09
N TYR A 185 -16.29 4.37 -3.82
CA TYR A 185 -15.85 3.06 -4.29
C TYR A 185 -14.58 2.63 -3.55
N PHE A 186 -14.54 1.36 -3.14
CA PHE A 186 -13.38 0.72 -2.53
C PHE A 186 -12.95 -0.50 -3.33
N HIS A 187 -11.65 -0.71 -3.46
CA HIS A 187 -11.12 -1.94 -4.03
C HIS A 187 -11.42 -3.14 -3.11
N PRO A 188 -11.80 -4.33 -3.61
CA PRO A 188 -12.09 -5.50 -2.76
C PRO A 188 -10.97 -5.89 -1.78
N TRP A 189 -9.71 -5.72 -2.19
CA TRP A 189 -8.56 -5.89 -1.30
C TRP A 189 -8.53 -4.90 -0.15
N ASP A 190 -8.94 -3.65 -0.36
CA ASP A 190 -9.02 -2.63 0.69
C ASP A 190 -10.17 -2.92 1.66
N ILE A 191 -11.28 -3.48 1.16
CA ILE A 191 -12.38 -4.00 1.99
C ILE A 191 -11.86 -5.13 2.91
N LYS A 192 -11.04 -6.06 2.39
CA LYS A 192 -10.40 -7.11 3.21
C LYS A 192 -9.55 -6.53 4.34
N TYR A 193 -8.72 -5.53 4.03
CA TYR A 193 -7.91 -4.83 5.04
C TYR A 193 -8.82 -4.19 6.09
N MET A 194 -9.80 -3.39 5.65
CA MET A 194 -10.75 -2.69 6.53
C MET A 194 -11.54 -3.61 7.45
N LEU A 195 -11.94 -4.80 6.97
CA LEU A 195 -12.72 -5.76 7.74
C LEU A 195 -11.87 -6.51 8.78
N SER A 196 -10.53 -6.43 8.72
CA SER A 196 -9.60 -7.25 9.54
C SER A 196 -9.92 -8.75 9.50
N ASP A 197 -10.73 -9.18 8.52
CA ASP A 197 -11.30 -10.51 8.46
C ASP A 197 -10.41 -11.39 7.58
N ARG A 198 -9.50 -12.10 8.25
CA ARG A 198 -8.63 -13.09 7.62
C ARG A 198 -9.39 -14.34 7.17
N SER A 199 -10.70 -14.44 7.43
CA SER A 199 -11.51 -15.60 7.06
C SER A 199 -11.89 -15.65 5.57
N ILE A 200 -11.80 -14.54 4.84
CA ILE A 200 -12.09 -14.53 3.39
C ILE A 200 -10.95 -15.24 2.65
N PRO A 201 -11.21 -16.41 2.03
CA PRO A 201 -10.19 -17.17 1.30
C PRO A 201 -9.61 -16.38 0.12
N HIS A 202 -8.33 -16.59 -0.17
CA HIS A 202 -7.61 -15.90 -1.25
C HIS A 202 -8.30 -16.05 -2.62
N GLU A 203 -8.82 -17.25 -2.91
CA GLU A 203 -9.53 -17.56 -4.16
C GLU A 203 -10.84 -16.74 -4.31
N GLN A 204 -11.55 -16.48 -3.21
CA GLN A 204 -12.72 -15.60 -3.23
C GLN A 204 -12.33 -14.15 -3.48
N LEU A 205 -11.16 -13.72 -2.97
CA LEU A 205 -10.65 -12.37 -3.21
C LEU A 205 -10.15 -12.19 -4.63
N GLU A 206 -9.53 -13.20 -5.24
CA GLU A 206 -9.15 -13.16 -6.65
C GLU A 206 -10.38 -13.10 -7.56
N LYS A 207 -11.41 -13.89 -7.25
CA LYS A 207 -12.70 -13.82 -7.96
C LYS A 207 -13.35 -12.44 -7.81
N LEU A 208 -13.45 -11.91 -6.59
CA LEU A 208 -13.97 -10.57 -6.32
C LEU A 208 -13.14 -9.47 -7.00
N ASN A 209 -11.81 -9.64 -7.07
CA ASN A 209 -10.91 -8.72 -7.76
C ASN A 209 -11.11 -8.77 -9.28
N GLN A 210 -11.33 -9.95 -9.85
CA GLN A 210 -11.62 -10.12 -11.27
C GLN A 210 -12.98 -9.50 -11.62
N GLU A 211 -14.02 -9.80 -10.85
CA GLU A 211 -15.36 -9.20 -10.97
C GLU A 211 -15.33 -7.68 -10.78
N SER A 212 -14.51 -7.19 -9.84
CA SER A 212 -14.29 -5.77 -9.57
C SER A 212 -13.54 -5.07 -10.70
N LYS A 213 -12.52 -5.69 -11.30
CA LYS A 213 -11.82 -5.14 -12.46
C LYS A 213 -12.75 -5.02 -13.67
N GLU A 214 -13.58 -6.03 -13.90
CA GLU A 214 -14.60 -6.02 -14.95
C GLU A 214 -15.66 -4.94 -14.68
N THR A 215 -16.13 -4.83 -13.44
CA THR A 215 -17.11 -3.80 -13.02
C THR A 215 -16.53 -2.39 -13.04
N VAL A 216 -15.26 -2.20 -12.69
CA VAL A 216 -14.57 -0.91 -12.78
C VAL A 216 -14.37 -0.53 -14.23
N SER A 217 -13.91 -1.44 -15.10
CA SER A 217 -13.82 -1.17 -16.55
C SER A 217 -15.19 -0.76 -17.12
N GLU A 218 -16.25 -1.50 -16.78
CA GLU A 218 -17.61 -1.22 -17.26
C GLU A 218 -18.20 0.09 -16.69
N ALA A 219 -17.95 0.39 -15.40
CA ALA A 219 -18.38 1.63 -14.75
C ALA A 219 -17.60 2.87 -15.24
N LEU A 220 -16.33 2.69 -15.64
CA LEU A 220 -15.51 3.74 -16.23
C LEU A 220 -15.89 4.01 -17.69
N GLU A 221 -16.38 3.01 -18.42
CA GLU A 221 -16.82 3.12 -19.82
C GLU A 221 -18.22 3.72 -20.00
N THR A 222 -19.17 3.47 -19.08
CA THR A 222 -20.60 3.73 -19.34
C THR A 222 -21.14 5.10 -18.90
N LYS A 223 -20.31 6.03 -18.42
CA LYS A 223 -20.73 7.39 -17.97
C LYS A 223 -22.06 7.39 -17.20
N GLY A 224 -22.03 6.83 -15.99
CA GLY A 224 -22.98 7.14 -14.94
C GLY A 224 -24.01 6.05 -14.66
N ILE A 225 -24.22 5.89 -13.35
CA ILE A 225 -25.33 5.22 -12.67
C ILE A 225 -25.05 3.79 -12.23
N ALA A 226 -25.02 3.66 -10.89
CA ALA A 226 -25.43 2.54 -10.06
C ALA A 226 -25.01 1.15 -10.51
N THR A 227 -23.95 0.62 -9.91
CA THR A 227 -23.99 -0.60 -9.08
C THR A 227 -22.62 -0.85 -8.48
N LEU A 228 -22.48 -0.55 -7.18
CA LEU A 228 -21.73 -1.42 -6.27
C LEU A 228 -22.39 -1.32 -4.88
N VAL A 229 -23.63 -1.79 -4.79
CA VAL A 229 -24.29 -2.02 -3.50
C VAL A 229 -24.00 -3.46 -3.10
N TRP A 230 -22.90 -3.66 -2.38
CA TRP A 230 -22.72 -4.82 -1.51
C TRP A 230 -21.65 -4.49 -0.45
N HIS A 231 -21.92 -4.24 0.83
CA HIS A 231 -23.12 -4.09 1.65
C HIS A 231 -22.88 -2.88 2.57
N ILE A 232 -23.46 -1.71 2.24
CA ILE A 232 -23.43 -0.53 3.12
C ILE A 232 -24.18 -0.80 4.45
N SER A 233 -25.08 -1.79 4.47
CA SER A 233 -25.71 -2.32 5.69
C SER A 233 -24.74 -3.03 6.64
N GLN A 234 -23.53 -3.39 6.19
CA GLN A 234 -22.45 -3.86 7.07
C GLN A 234 -21.48 -2.73 7.43
N GLY A 235 -21.42 -1.65 6.65
CA GLY A 235 -20.66 -0.44 6.97
C GLY A 235 -21.26 0.37 8.12
N GLU A 236 -22.59 0.45 8.21
CA GLU A 236 -23.27 1.04 9.37
C GLU A 236 -23.13 0.15 10.61
N LYS A 237 -23.28 -1.17 10.46
CA LYS A 237 -22.99 -2.14 11.54
C LYS A 237 -21.52 -2.09 11.99
N PHE A 238 -20.59 -1.83 11.08
CA PHE A 238 -19.16 -1.66 11.36
C PHE A 238 -18.89 -0.34 12.08
N ALA A 239 -19.52 0.76 11.66
CA ALA A 239 -19.43 2.05 12.34
C ALA A 239 -20.10 2.04 13.74
N GLU A 240 -21.15 1.25 13.94
CA GLU A 240 -21.77 1.00 15.24
C GLU A 240 -20.93 0.06 16.11
N ALA A 241 -20.38 -1.02 15.55
CA ALA A 241 -19.53 -1.97 16.27
C ALA A 241 -18.19 -1.36 16.72
N ILE A 242 -17.65 -0.39 15.99
CA ILE A 242 -16.46 0.38 16.38
C ILE A 242 -16.79 1.43 17.46
N LYS A 243 -18.00 2.01 17.44
CA LYS A 243 -18.45 2.97 18.47
C LYS A 243 -18.78 2.31 19.81
N SER A 244 -19.18 1.04 19.80
CA SER A 244 -19.35 0.24 21.01
C SER A 244 -18.02 -0.43 21.37
N GLU A 245 -17.23 0.18 22.24
CA GLU A 245 -16.03 -0.46 22.78
C GLU A 245 -16.36 -1.83 23.40
N ASN A 246 -15.96 -2.92 22.71
CA ASN A 246 -15.53 -4.20 23.27
C ASN A 246 -14.93 -5.04 22.13
N ILE A 247 -13.66 -4.77 21.85
CA ILE A 247 -12.83 -5.62 21.01
C ILE A 247 -12.67 -6.98 21.73
N TYR A 248 -12.97 -8.06 20.99
CA TYR A 248 -12.85 -9.49 21.32
C TYR A 248 -13.92 -10.14 22.22
N HIS A 249 -14.89 -10.80 21.58
CA HIS A 249 -15.10 -12.23 21.77
C HIS A 249 -15.77 -12.80 20.52
N VAL A 250 -15.09 -13.74 19.86
CA VAL A 250 -15.70 -14.67 18.90
C VAL A 250 -16.21 -15.86 19.71
N PRO A 251 -17.53 -16.12 19.78
CA PRO A 251 -18.02 -17.46 19.98
C PRO A 251 -18.40 -18.04 18.62
N VAL A 252 -17.69 -19.10 18.26
CA VAL A 252 -18.11 -20.06 17.25
C VAL A 252 -19.51 -20.59 17.64
N ALA A 253 -20.50 -20.46 16.77
CA ALA A 253 -21.68 -21.31 16.83
C ALA A 253 -22.29 -21.54 15.43
N LYS A 254 -22.21 -22.81 15.04
CA LYS A 254 -22.96 -23.55 14.00
C LYS A 254 -24.37 -23.02 13.72
N LEU A 255 -24.69 -22.75 12.45
CA LEU A 255 -25.36 -23.66 11.50
C LEU A 255 -25.39 -23.00 10.12
#